data_AF-A0A9D1HJA2-F1
#
_entry.id   AF-A0A9D1HJA2-F1
#
_cell.length_a   1.000
_cell.length_b   1.000
_cell.length_c   1.000
_cell.angle_alpha   90.00
_cell.angle_beta   90.00
_cell.angle_gamma   90.00
#
_symmetry.space_group_name_H-M   'P 1'
#
loop_
_entity.id
_entity.type
_entity.pdbx_description
1 polymer ?
#
loop_
_entity_poly.entity_id
_entity_poly.type
_entity_poly.pdbx_seq_one_letter_code
_entity_poly.pdbx_strand_id
1 'polypeptide(L)'
;MRAIITVLGKDNMGIIYNVTKIVSSYSVNILDISQTIMNSDIFAMVMLVDTAKMQGEFKELAADLKAYGNQAGYDIYVQREDVFNAMHTI
;
A
#
# COMPACT_ATOMS: atom_id res chain seq x y z
N MET A 1 -9.08 -0.24 -12.12
CA MET A 1 -8.86 -1.52 -11.40
C MET A 1 -8.42 -1.16 -10.01
N ARG A 2 -8.93 -1.80 -8.96
CA ARG A 2 -8.54 -1.45 -7.59
C ARG A 2 -7.45 -2.36 -7.06
N ALA A 3 -6.68 -1.84 -6.12
CA ALA A 3 -5.67 -2.58 -5.39
C ALA A 3 -5.68 -2.17 -3.92
N ILE A 4 -5.20 -3.06 -3.08
CA ILE A 4 -5.03 -2.87 -1.64
C ILE A 4 -3.52 -2.83 -1.37
N ILE A 5 -3.09 -1.81 -0.64
CA ILE A 5 -1.74 -1.67 -0.12
C ILE A 5 -1.80 -1.83 1.39
N THR A 6 -1.07 -2.79 1.93
CA THR A 6 -0.96 -3.02 3.38
C THR A 6 0.46 -2.71 3.82
N VAL A 7 0.60 -1.93 4.87
CA VAL A 7 1.88 -1.54 5.49
C VAL A 7 1.85 -1.98 6.94
N LEU A 8 2.86 -2.74 7.35
CA LEU A 8 3.05 -3.21 8.72
C LEU A 8 4.48 -2.95 9.16
N GLY A 9 4.68 -2.50 10.40
CA GLY A 9 6.00 -2.42 11.00
C GLY A 9 6.04 -1.49 12.20
N LYS A 10 7.23 -1.08 12.62
CA LYS A 10 7.39 -0.25 13.81
C LYS A 10 7.13 1.23 13.51
N ASP A 11 6.28 1.88 14.29
CA ASP A 11 5.90 3.28 14.06
C ASP A 11 7.14 4.19 13.95
N ASN A 12 7.17 5.01 12.90
CA ASN A 12 8.21 5.99 12.64
C ASN A 12 7.62 7.17 11.87
N MET A 13 8.29 8.31 11.94
CA MET A 13 7.83 9.52 11.31
C MET A 13 7.89 9.41 9.77
N GLY A 14 6.79 9.75 9.10
CA GLY A 14 6.78 9.95 7.65
C GLY A 14 6.36 8.74 6.81
N ILE A 15 5.88 7.64 7.41
CA ILE A 15 5.39 6.46 6.65
C ILE A 15 4.34 6.87 5.63
N ILE A 16 3.30 7.58 6.07
CA ILE A 16 2.19 8.00 5.22
C ILE A 16 2.69 8.88 4.07
N TYR A 17 3.54 9.88 4.36
CA TYR A 17 4.09 10.77 3.34
C TYR A 17 4.86 9.99 2.27
N ASN A 18 5.76 9.10 2.66
CA ASN A 18 6.58 8.37 1.69
C ASN A 18 5.77 7.38 0.87
N VAL A 19 4.86 6.63 1.51
CA VAL A 19 3.98 5.69 0.81
C VAL A 19 3.07 6.43 -0.18
N THR A 20 2.39 7.49 0.27
CA THR A 20 1.50 8.27 -0.60
C THR A 20 2.26 9.01 -1.70
N LYS A 21 3.50 9.44 -1.45
CA LYS A 21 4.39 10.02 -2.47
C LYS A 21 4.71 9.02 -3.58
N ILE A 22 5.06 7.78 -3.23
CA ILE A 22 5.29 6.71 -4.21
C ILE A 22 3.99 6.43 -4.96
N VAL A 23 2.87 6.21 -4.28
CA VAL A 23 1.58 5.95 -4.93
C VAL A 23 1.20 7.09 -5.90
N SER A 24 1.40 8.34 -5.48
CA SER A 24 1.12 9.52 -6.30
C SER A 24 2.06 9.67 -7.50
N SER A 25 3.32 9.26 -7.41
CA SER A 25 4.25 9.32 -8.56
C SER A 25 3.82 8.41 -9.71
N TYR A 26 3.08 7.35 -9.41
CA TYR A 26 2.46 6.45 -10.40
C TYR A 26 1.09 6.94 -10.89
N SER A 27 0.65 8.16 -10.53
CA SER A 27 -0.70 8.68 -10.85
C SER A 27 -1.85 7.77 -10.35
N VAL A 28 -1.63 7.09 -9.22
CA VAL A 28 -2.65 6.24 -8.59
C VAL A 28 -3.51 7.08 -7.66
N ASN A 29 -4.83 6.95 -7.79
CA ASN A 29 -5.76 7.64 -6.91
C ASN A 29 -5.99 6.83 -5.63
N ILE A 30 -6.02 7.49 -4.47
CA ILE A 30 -6.30 6.84 -3.19
C ILE A 30 -7.79 6.99 -2.90
N LEU A 31 -8.49 5.86 -2.77
CA LEU A 31 -9.93 5.83 -2.53
C LEU A 31 -10.26 5.83 -1.04
N ASP A 32 -9.48 5.08 -0.26
CA ASP A 32 -9.66 4.98 1.19
C ASP A 32 -8.33 4.68 1.88
N ILE A 33 -8.16 5.18 3.10
CA ILE A 33 -7.00 4.89 3.96
C ILE A 33 -7.52 4.62 5.37
N SER A 34 -7.15 3.47 5.92
CA SER A 34 -7.34 3.16 7.33
C SER A 34 -5.99 2.87 7.97
N GLN A 35 -5.74 3.44 9.14
CA GLN A 35 -4.50 3.21 9.89
C GLN A 35 -4.78 3.07 11.38
N THR A 36 -3.92 2.34 12.06
CA THR A 36 -3.97 2.17 13.51
C THR A 36 -2.57 1.94 14.07
N ILE A 37 -2.39 2.33 15.33
CA ILE A 37 -1.19 2.03 16.12
C ILE A 37 -1.59 0.97 17.14
N MET A 38 -1.06 -0.25 16.98
CA MET A 38 -1.30 -1.39 17.86
C MET A 38 -0.17 -1.48 18.89
N ASN A 39 -0.51 -1.74 20.15
CA ASN A 39 0.44 -1.99 21.25
C ASN A 39 1.55 -0.92 21.38
N SER A 40 1.21 0.34 21.08
CA SER A 40 2.06 1.54 21.18
C SER A 40 3.24 1.64 20.21
N ASP A 41 3.63 0.58 19.50
CA ASP A 41 4.80 0.61 18.62
C ASP A 41 4.58 -0.04 17.24
N ILE A 42 3.47 -0.75 17.01
CA ILE A 42 3.18 -1.37 15.72
C ILE A 42 2.26 -0.44 14.91
N PHE A 43 2.76 0.06 13.81
CA PHE A 43 1.97 0.77 12.81
C PHE A 43 1.39 -0.23 11.81
N ALA A 44 0.07 -0.15 11.60
CA ALA A 44 -0.64 -0.88 10.57
C ALA A 44 -1.47 0.10 9.73
N MET A 45 -1.32 0.04 8.42
CA MET A 45 -2.07 0.85 7.48
C MET A 45 -2.54 0.02 6.30
N VAL A 46 -3.78 0.22 5.89
CA VAL A 46 -4.39 -0.38 4.72
C VAL A 46 -4.92 0.75 3.84
N MET A 47 -4.58 0.73 2.56
CA MET A 47 -5.02 1.71 1.57
C MET A 47 -5.74 1.01 0.43
N LEU A 48 -6.94 1.46 0.10
CA LEU A 48 -7.62 1.10 -1.13
C LEU A 48 -7.28 2.14 -2.20
N VAL A 49 -6.76 1.68 -3.33
CA VAL A 49 -6.31 2.56 -4.41
C VAL A 49 -6.93 2.18 -5.75
N ASP A 50 -7.16 3.18 -6.60
CA ASP A 50 -7.56 2.99 -8.00
C ASP A 50 -6.36 3.16 -8.93
N THR A 51 -6.01 2.05 -9.57
CA THR A 51 -4.91 1.93 -10.53
C THR A 51 -5.37 2.03 -11.98
N ALA A 52 -6.65 2.38 -12.24
CA ALA A 52 -7.19 2.49 -13.60
C ALA A 52 -6.44 3.49 -14.51
N LYS A 53 -5.91 4.56 -13.92
CA LYS A 53 -5.18 5.64 -14.62
C LYS A 53 -3.69 5.67 -14.27
N MET A 54 -3.19 4.57 -13.72
CA MET A 54 -1.79 4.47 -13.32
C MET A 54 -0.86 4.61 -14.52
N GLN A 55 0.26 5.29 -14.32
CA GLN A 55 1.39 5.31 -15.26
C GLN A 55 2.42 4.27 -14.85
N GLY A 56 3.02 3.56 -15.80
CA GLY A 56 3.98 2.48 -15.52
C GLY A 56 3.32 1.12 -15.28
N GLU A 57 4.09 0.15 -14.80
CA GLU A 57 3.58 -1.19 -14.51
C GLU A 57 3.24 -1.41 -13.04
N PHE A 58 2.19 -2.20 -12.76
CA PHE A 58 1.76 -2.49 -11.39
C PHE A 58 2.87 -3.19 -10.59
N LYS A 59 3.69 -3.98 -11.29
CA LYS A 59 4.84 -4.68 -10.72
C LYS A 59 5.93 -3.70 -10.26
N GLU A 60 6.11 -2.58 -10.97
CA GLU A 60 7.07 -1.54 -10.59
C GLU A 60 6.60 -0.82 -9.33
N LEU A 61 5.32 -0.39 -9.29
CA LEU A 61 4.72 0.18 -8.07
C LEU A 61 4.90 -0.74 -6.86
N ALA A 62 4.61 -2.04 -7.03
CA ALA A 62 4.77 -3.02 -5.96
C ALA A 62 6.24 -3.21 -5.55
N ALA A 63 7.17 -3.18 -6.50
CA ALA A 63 8.60 -3.29 -6.24
C ALA A 63 9.14 -2.06 -5.49
N ASP A 64 8.75 -0.85 -5.90
CA ASP A 64 9.16 0.41 -5.28
C ASP A 64 8.64 0.53 -3.84
N LEU A 65 7.37 0.19 -3.62
CA LEU A 65 6.79 0.14 -2.29
C LEU A 65 7.49 -0.90 -1.41
N LYS A 66 7.79 -2.09 -1.95
CA LYS A 66 8.54 -3.12 -1.22
C LYS A 66 9.97 -2.69 -0.90
N ALA A 67 10.65 -2.02 -1.83
CA ALA A 67 12.00 -1.51 -1.63
C ALA A 67 12.03 -0.43 -0.54
N TYR A 68 11.07 0.51 -0.57
CA TYR A 68 10.90 1.50 0.49
C TYR A 68 10.61 0.83 1.84
N GLY A 69 9.71 -0.17 1.86
CA GLY A 69 9.41 -0.94 3.07
C GLY A 69 10.66 -1.55 3.68
N ASN A 70 11.43 -2.31 2.89
CA ASN A 70 12.68 -2.92 3.34
C ASN A 70 13.69 -1.89 3.88
N GLN A 71 13.81 -0.73 3.22
CA GLN A 71 14.73 0.33 3.64
C GLN A 71 14.31 0.95 4.98
N ALA A 72 13.01 1.14 5.18
CA ALA A 72 12.46 1.83 6.34
C ALA A 72 12.04 0.89 7.49
N GLY A 73 12.20 -0.43 7.32
CA GLY A 73 11.86 -1.43 8.32
C GLY A 73 10.37 -1.79 8.38
N TYR A 74 9.68 -1.69 7.25
CA TYR A 74 8.27 -2.04 7.06
C TYR A 74 8.11 -3.21 6.10
N ASP A 75 7.12 -4.05 6.38
CA ASP A 75 6.57 -4.97 5.41
C ASP A 75 5.43 -4.30 4.66
N ILE A 76 5.62 -4.12 3.35
CA ILE A 76 4.61 -3.55 2.45
C ILE A 76 4.16 -4.60 1.44
N TYR A 77 2.85 -4.84 1.43
CA TYR A 77 2.18 -5.75 0.50
C TYR A 77 1.27 -4.98 -0.43
N VAL A 78 1.30 -5.32 -1.71
CA VAL A 78 0.45 -4.71 -2.73
C VAL A 78 -0.28 -5.82 -3.47
N GLN A 79 -1.61 -5.79 -3.44
CA GLN A 79 -2.47 -6.84 -4.00
C GLN A 79 -3.58 -6.21 -4.83
N ARG A 80 -3.94 -6.81 -5.94
CA ARG A 80 -5.10 -6.39 -6.72
C ARG A 80 -6.38 -6.85 -6.01
N GLU A 81 -7.44 -6.05 -6.10
CA GLU A 81 -8.75 -6.34 -5.47
C GLU A 81 -9.41 -7.60 -6.06
N ASP A 82 -9.11 -7.92 -7.33
CA ASP A 82 -9.62 -9.13 -8.02
C ASP A 82 -9.25 -10.44 -7.31
N VAL A 83 -8.08 -10.50 -6.67
CA VAL A 83 -7.66 -11.63 -5.82
C VAL A 83 -8.61 -11.84 -4.63
N PHE A 84 -9.18 -10.78 -4.08
CA PHE A 84 -10.14 -10.86 -2.97
C PHE A 84 -11.54 -11.26 -3.41
N ASN A 85 -11.97 -10.79 -4.58
CA ASN A 85 -13.25 -11.20 -5.17
C ASN A 85 -13.25 -12.70 -5.51
N ALA A 86 -12.12 -13.24 -5.96
CA ALA A 86 -11.96 -14.68 -6.18
C ALA A 86 -12.12 -15.51 -4.89
N MET A 87 -11.75 -14.98 -3.71
CA MET A 87 -11.91 -15.67 -2.42
C MET A 87 -13.37 -15.75 -1.96
N HIS A 88 -14.25 -14.84 -2.41
CA HIS A 88 -15.69 -14.83 -2.08
C HIS A 88 -16.56 -15.58 -3.09
N THR A 89 -15.95 -16.24 -4.09
CA THR A 89 -16.66 -17.02 -5.11
C THR A 89 -16.36 -18.52 -4.94
N ILE A 90 -16.68 -19.05 -3.76
CA ILE A 90 -16.63 -20.50 -3.46
C ILE A 90 -18.04 -20.96 -3.10
#